data_AF-A0A1B7X3T0-F1
#
_entry.id   AF-A0A1B7X3T0-F1
#
_cell.length_a   1.000
_cell.length_b   1.000
_cell.length_c   1.000
_cell.angle_alpha   90.00
_cell.angle_beta   90.00
_cell.angle_gamma   90.00
#
_symmetry.space_group_name_H-M   'P 1'
#
loop_
_entity.id
_entity.type
_entity.pdbx_description
1 polymer ?
#
loop_
_entity_poly.entity_id
_entity_poly.type
_entity_poly.pdbx_seq_one_letter_code
_entity_poly.pdbx_strand_id
1 'polypeptide(L)'
;MTETNLPTLISQMLQPGFYPHPVIEPIELIQTHISYVLLTGDYAYKLKKPANFGFLDFSTLEKRKHFCEEELRLNQRGAGELYLEVIPLTLVGEQYHLGGTEEAVEYTVKMRQFPQECLFSELFGNGNLQENQLEELGRVVAQYHAQAETNDYIRSFGEVSQVRLAIDENYQQAEKYIGGPQTQTQFEETKQYTDNFFVEHSELFKNRIENNYICECHGDLHLRNIAFWHEKIMLFDCIEFNEPFRFADVMYDVAFTVMDIEARGRKDLGNAFLNAYVEETGDWEGL
;
A
#
# COMPACT_ATOMS: atom_id res chain seq x y z
N MET A 1 23.31 15.71 3.58
CA MET A 1 21.86 16.00 3.50
C MET A 1 21.69 17.08 2.45
N THR A 2 21.35 16.70 1.22
CA THR A 2 20.96 17.69 0.20
C THR A 2 19.68 18.33 0.70
N GLU A 3 19.73 19.63 1.03
CA GLU A 3 18.54 20.45 1.21
C GLU A 3 17.74 20.39 -0.09
N THR A 4 16.82 19.44 -0.16
CA THR A 4 15.85 19.38 -1.24
C THR A 4 14.94 20.56 -0.98
N ASN A 5 15.01 21.61 -1.80
CA ASN A 5 14.10 22.74 -1.69
C ASN A 5 12.66 22.20 -1.76
N LEU A 6 11.96 22.23 -0.62
CA LEU A 6 10.58 21.82 -0.53
C LEU A 6 9.72 22.80 -1.37
N PRO A 7 8.66 22.32 -2.04
CA PRO A 7 7.71 23.19 -2.70
C PRO A 7 7.17 24.23 -1.72
N THR A 8 6.93 25.47 -2.17
CA THR A 8 6.43 26.57 -1.32
C THR A 8 5.20 26.18 -0.52
N LEU A 9 4.27 25.43 -1.12
CA LEU A 9 3.10 24.87 -0.44
C LEU A 9 3.50 24.04 0.78
N ILE A 10 4.40 23.06 0.64
CA ILE A 10 4.84 22.19 1.74
C ILE A 10 5.55 23.00 2.83
N SER A 11 6.37 23.97 2.45
CA SER A 11 7.04 24.88 3.40
C SER A 11 6.03 25.70 4.22
N GLN A 12 4.92 26.14 3.61
CA GLN A 12 3.83 26.82 4.33
C GLN A 12 3.02 25.86 5.20
N MET A 13 2.77 24.63 4.73
CA MET A 13 2.09 23.59 5.51
C MET A 13 2.91 23.13 6.73
N LEU A 14 4.21 23.40 6.79
CA LEU A 14 5.03 23.18 7.99
C LEU A 14 4.90 24.28 9.04
N GLN A 15 4.16 25.36 8.76
CA GLN A 15 3.90 26.40 9.73
C GLN A 15 2.66 26.06 10.58
N PRO A 16 2.73 26.13 11.92
CA PRO A 16 1.61 25.81 12.80
C PRO A 16 0.31 26.56 12.49
N GLY A 17 0.43 27.84 12.10
CA GLY A 17 -0.71 28.69 11.75
C GLY A 17 -1.41 28.35 10.43
N PHE A 18 -0.94 27.33 9.69
CA PHE A 18 -1.57 26.87 8.46
C PHE A 18 -2.89 26.12 8.71
N TYR A 19 -3.02 25.46 9.86
CA TYR A 19 -4.12 24.56 10.15
C TYR A 19 -5.21 25.23 11.01
N PRO A 20 -6.49 24.90 10.79
CA PRO A 20 -7.61 25.44 11.56
C PRO A 20 -7.81 24.74 12.93
N HIS A 21 -6.82 23.97 13.38
CA HIS A 21 -6.86 23.21 14.63
C HIS A 21 -5.50 23.31 15.37
N PRO A 22 -5.45 23.01 16.68
CA PRO A 22 -4.18 22.92 17.40
C PRO A 22 -3.23 21.92 16.74
N VAL A 23 -1.94 22.22 16.74
CA VAL A 23 -0.90 21.33 16.22
C VAL A 23 0.16 21.03 17.28
N ILE A 24 0.80 19.87 17.16
CA ILE A 24 2.01 19.54 17.91
C ILE A 24 3.22 20.04 17.11
N GLU A 25 4.11 20.78 17.79
CA GLU A 25 5.33 21.31 17.18
C GLU A 25 6.57 20.50 17.59
N PRO A 26 7.54 20.29 16.69
CA PRO A 26 7.51 20.67 15.27
C PRO A 26 6.57 19.77 14.44
N ILE A 27 5.99 20.32 13.38
CA ILE A 27 5.26 19.50 12.38
C ILE A 27 6.29 18.64 11.65
N GLU A 28 6.10 17.33 11.72
CA GLU A 28 7.02 16.39 11.06
C GLU A 28 6.60 16.17 9.60
N LEU A 29 7.59 16.09 8.71
CA LEU A 29 7.39 15.77 7.30
C LEU A 29 7.96 14.39 7.01
N ILE A 30 7.08 13.46 6.65
CA ILE A 30 7.48 12.19 6.03
C ILE A 30 7.38 12.35 4.52
N GLN A 31 8.46 12.02 3.82
CA GLN A 31 8.52 12.10 2.37
C GLN A 31 8.73 10.70 1.77
N THR A 32 7.76 10.24 0.98
CA THR A 32 7.90 9.01 0.18
C THR A 32 8.38 9.36 -1.23
N HIS A 33 8.48 8.36 -2.11
CA HIS A 33 8.80 8.61 -3.52
C HIS A 33 7.73 9.47 -4.20
N ILE A 34 6.45 9.27 -3.84
CA ILE A 34 5.27 9.82 -4.55
C ILE A 34 4.43 10.78 -3.69
N SER A 35 4.75 10.97 -2.41
CA SER A 35 3.93 11.79 -1.51
C SER A 35 4.73 12.57 -0.47
N TYR A 36 4.09 13.59 0.08
CA TYR A 36 4.44 14.28 1.32
C TYR A 36 3.36 13.96 2.36
N VAL A 37 3.74 13.63 3.58
CA VAL A 37 2.82 13.41 4.71
C VAL A 37 3.23 14.34 5.84
N LEU A 38 2.34 15.24 6.24
CA LEU A 38 2.57 16.17 7.34
C LEU A 38 1.86 15.68 8.60
N LEU A 39 2.61 15.48 9.67
CA LEU A 39 2.13 15.02 10.96
C LEU A 39 1.91 16.23 11.87
N THR A 40 0.67 16.53 12.19
CA THR A 40 0.27 17.76 12.91
C THR A 40 -0.20 17.49 14.35
N GLY A 41 -0.16 16.26 14.82
CA GLY A 41 -0.63 15.84 16.14
C GLY A 41 -1.86 14.94 16.04
N ASP A 42 -3.06 15.53 15.99
CA ASP A 42 -4.32 14.78 15.88
C ASP A 42 -4.60 14.31 14.44
N TYR A 43 -4.06 15.02 13.45
CA TYR A 43 -4.29 14.76 12.04
C TYR A 43 -2.99 14.63 11.25
N ALA A 44 -3.05 13.85 10.18
CA ALA A 44 -2.03 13.79 9.15
C ALA A 44 -2.61 14.28 7.81
N TYR A 45 -1.78 14.92 6.99
CA TYR A 45 -2.16 15.41 5.67
C TYR A 45 -1.24 14.84 4.62
N LYS A 46 -1.77 14.01 3.71
CA LYS A 46 -1.01 13.40 2.63
C LYS A 46 -1.27 14.12 1.31
N LEU A 47 -0.20 14.55 0.65
CA LEU A 47 -0.22 15.22 -0.64
C LEU A 47 0.54 14.38 -1.66
N LYS A 48 -0.03 14.26 -2.86
CA LYS A 48 0.59 13.54 -3.98
C LYS A 48 1.57 14.46 -4.71
N LYS A 49 2.74 13.95 -5.04
CA LYS A 49 3.74 14.71 -5.82
C LYS A 49 3.33 14.76 -7.29
N PRO A 50 3.59 15.88 -7.99
CA PRO A 50 3.32 15.99 -9.43
C PRO A 50 4.35 15.17 -10.22
N ALA A 51 4.11 13.87 -10.36
CA ALA A 51 5.03 12.93 -10.99
C ALA A 51 4.30 11.95 -11.93
N ASN A 52 5.02 11.45 -12.94
CA ASN A 52 4.56 10.36 -13.80
C ASN A 52 5.70 9.37 -13.98
N PHE A 53 5.48 8.12 -13.58
CA PHE A 53 6.45 7.03 -13.60
C PHE A 53 6.05 5.89 -14.56
N GLY A 54 5.04 6.11 -15.40
CA GLY A 54 4.46 5.08 -16.29
C GLY A 54 3.45 4.18 -15.57
N PHE A 55 3.83 3.60 -14.42
CA PHE A 55 2.92 2.82 -13.58
C PHE A 55 2.02 3.69 -12.68
N LEU A 56 2.28 5.00 -12.65
CA LEU A 56 1.60 6.01 -11.85
C LEU A 56 1.59 7.34 -12.60
N ASP A 57 0.47 8.07 -12.56
CA ASP A 57 0.38 9.41 -13.13
C ASP A 57 -0.39 10.39 -12.22
N PHE A 58 0.36 11.25 -11.55
CA PHE A 58 -0.09 12.38 -10.72
C PHE A 58 0.25 13.74 -11.36
N SER A 59 0.53 13.77 -12.67
CA SER A 59 1.06 14.96 -13.34
C SER A 59 0.11 16.16 -13.35
N THR A 60 -1.20 15.93 -13.41
CA THR A 60 -2.22 16.99 -13.41
C THR A 60 -2.97 17.05 -12.09
N LEU A 61 -3.56 18.21 -11.81
CA LEU A 61 -4.35 18.43 -10.60
C LEU A 61 -5.57 17.50 -10.55
N GLU A 62 -6.23 17.28 -11.69
CA GLU A 62 -7.39 16.39 -11.80
C GLU A 62 -7.03 14.95 -11.45
N LYS A 63 -5.86 14.48 -11.91
CA LYS A 63 -5.35 13.15 -11.57
C LYS A 63 -5.04 13.04 -10.07
N ARG A 64 -4.39 14.04 -9.49
CA ARG A 64 -4.12 14.04 -8.04
C ARG A 64 -5.40 14.06 -7.21
N LYS A 65 -6.39 14.85 -7.62
CA LYS A 65 -7.72 14.83 -6.99
C LYS A 65 -8.33 13.42 -7.05
N HIS A 66 -8.40 12.84 -8.24
CA HIS A 66 -8.98 11.52 -8.46
C HIS A 66 -8.31 10.47 -7.56
N PHE A 67 -6.98 10.44 -7.51
CA PHE A 67 -6.29 9.46 -6.67
C PHE A 67 -6.35 9.77 -5.17
N CYS A 68 -6.53 11.03 -4.75
CA CYS A 68 -6.87 11.32 -3.34
C CYS A 68 -8.26 10.74 -2.98
N GLU A 69 -9.22 10.83 -3.90
CA GLU A 69 -10.56 10.25 -3.72
C GLU A 69 -10.51 8.71 -3.73
N GLU A 70 -9.72 8.10 -4.62
CA GLU A 70 -9.51 6.64 -4.63
C GLU A 70 -8.79 6.14 -3.38
N GLU A 71 -7.77 6.85 -2.90
CA GLU A 71 -7.10 6.52 -1.64
C GLU A 71 -8.09 6.54 -0.47
N LEU A 72 -8.93 7.58 -0.40
CA LEU A 72 -9.99 7.67 0.61
C LEU A 72 -10.97 6.50 0.48
N ARG A 73 -11.46 6.19 -0.73
CA ARG A 73 -12.43 5.10 -1.01
C ARG A 73 -11.87 3.74 -0.59
N LEU A 74 -10.68 3.39 -1.09
CA LEU A 74 -10.09 2.07 -0.94
C LEU A 74 -9.75 1.76 0.50
N ASN A 75 -9.20 2.74 1.23
CA ASN A 75 -8.78 2.56 2.60
C ASN A 75 -9.94 2.58 3.60
N GLN A 76 -11.19 2.90 3.20
CA GLN A 76 -12.35 2.71 4.08
C GLN A 76 -12.51 1.26 4.55
N ARG A 77 -12.09 0.29 3.73
CA ARG A 77 -12.28 -1.15 3.98
C ARG A 77 -11.40 -1.69 5.10
N GLY A 78 -10.14 -1.25 5.16
CA GLY A 78 -9.15 -1.73 6.13
C GLY A 78 -8.80 -0.75 7.24
N ALA A 79 -9.05 0.55 7.04
CA ALA A 79 -8.61 1.61 7.93
C ALA A 79 -9.52 2.85 7.90
N GLY A 80 -10.84 2.69 7.71
CA GLY A 80 -11.77 3.82 7.56
C GLY A 80 -11.75 4.84 8.72
N GLU A 81 -11.40 4.41 9.94
CA GLU A 81 -11.23 5.33 11.08
C GLU A 81 -10.06 6.33 10.89
N LEU A 82 -9.06 5.97 10.06
CA LEU A 82 -7.92 6.82 9.73
C LEU A 82 -8.25 7.82 8.63
N TYR A 83 -9.06 7.48 7.63
CA TYR A 83 -9.26 8.32 6.44
C TYR A 83 -10.54 9.14 6.53
N LEU A 84 -10.40 10.47 6.64
CA LEU A 84 -11.51 11.35 6.99
C LEU A 84 -12.16 12.01 5.77
N GLU A 85 -11.36 12.67 4.93
CA GLU A 85 -11.86 13.47 3.80
C GLU A 85 -10.73 13.87 2.85
N VAL A 86 -11.09 14.24 1.62
CA VAL A 86 -10.20 14.93 0.67
C VAL A 86 -10.47 16.43 0.75
N ILE A 87 -9.43 17.22 1.03
CA ILE A 87 -9.55 18.67 1.24
C ILE A 87 -8.86 19.43 0.10
N PRO A 88 -9.52 20.42 -0.52
CA PRO A 88 -8.88 21.31 -1.48
C PRO A 88 -7.93 22.30 -0.77
N LEU A 89 -6.82 22.60 -1.41
CA LEU A 89 -5.91 23.68 -1.06
C LEU A 89 -6.09 24.80 -2.07
N THR A 90 -6.33 26.02 -1.61
CA THR A 90 -6.47 27.20 -2.47
C THR A 90 -5.28 28.14 -2.30
N LEU A 91 -5.07 29.03 -3.26
CA LEU A 91 -4.01 30.04 -3.23
C LEU A 91 -4.62 31.44 -3.37
N VAL A 92 -4.43 32.28 -2.34
CA VAL A 92 -4.85 33.69 -2.37
C VAL A 92 -3.60 34.56 -2.28
N GLY A 93 -3.26 35.22 -3.38
CA GLY A 93 -1.97 35.90 -3.52
C GLY A 93 -0.83 34.87 -3.48
N GLU A 94 -0.01 34.89 -2.44
CA GLU A 94 1.10 33.94 -2.21
C GLU A 94 0.85 33.00 -1.02
N GLN A 95 -0.34 33.05 -0.41
CA GLN A 95 -0.68 32.27 0.78
C GLN A 95 -1.61 31.10 0.41
N TYR A 96 -1.19 29.89 0.78
CA TYR A 96 -2.01 28.70 0.62
C TYR A 96 -2.96 28.54 1.80
N HIS A 97 -4.16 28.03 1.55
CA HIS A 97 -5.18 27.82 2.56
C HIS A 97 -5.78 26.42 2.46
N LEU A 98 -5.91 25.75 3.61
CA LEU A 98 -6.57 24.46 3.73
C LEU A 98 -8.09 24.63 3.75
N GLY A 99 -8.80 23.98 2.83
CA GLY A 99 -10.26 24.00 2.78
C GLY A 99 -10.85 25.33 2.30
N GLY A 100 -10.12 26.08 1.48
CA GLY A 100 -10.61 27.33 0.89
C GLY A 100 -11.76 27.12 -0.10
N THR A 101 -12.56 28.16 -0.32
CA THR A 101 -13.74 28.12 -1.23
C THR A 101 -13.43 28.51 -2.67
N GLU A 102 -12.24 29.05 -2.92
CA GLU A 102 -11.76 29.43 -4.25
C GLU A 102 -11.35 28.21 -5.09
N GLU A 103 -10.89 28.44 -6.32
CA GLU A 103 -10.35 27.38 -7.18
C GLU A 103 -9.19 26.65 -6.48
N ALA A 104 -9.30 25.32 -6.39
CA ALA A 104 -8.27 24.49 -5.80
C ALA A 104 -7.02 24.49 -6.69
N VAL A 105 -5.85 24.61 -6.06
CA VAL A 105 -4.54 24.48 -6.71
C VAL A 105 -3.85 23.16 -6.34
N GLU A 106 -4.33 22.48 -5.30
CA GLU A 106 -3.88 21.15 -4.87
C GLU A 106 -4.96 20.46 -4.02
N TYR A 107 -4.82 19.16 -3.79
CA TYR A 107 -5.66 18.38 -2.87
C TYR A 107 -4.81 17.61 -1.87
N THR A 108 -5.36 17.40 -0.67
CA THR A 108 -4.75 16.55 0.35
C THR A 108 -5.77 15.57 0.94
N VAL A 109 -5.32 14.35 1.26
CA VAL A 109 -6.10 13.41 2.06
C VAL A 109 -5.84 13.76 3.53
N LYS A 110 -6.90 14.12 4.25
CA LYS A 110 -6.85 14.33 5.70
C LYS A 110 -7.13 13.02 6.40
N MET A 111 -6.23 12.68 7.32
CA MET A 111 -6.25 11.44 8.06
C MET A 111 -6.18 11.73 9.56
N ARG A 112 -6.62 10.79 10.40
CA ARG A 112 -6.20 10.76 11.81
C ARG A 112 -4.75 10.36 11.86
N GLN A 113 -3.96 11.14 12.59
CA GLN A 113 -2.61 10.72 12.92
C GLN A 113 -2.66 9.74 14.08
N PHE A 114 -1.86 8.69 14.00
CA PHE A 114 -1.65 7.72 15.07
C PHE A 114 -0.16 7.65 15.43
N PRO A 115 0.18 7.22 16.66
CA PRO A 115 1.57 7.11 17.09
C PRO A 115 2.35 6.11 16.21
N GLN A 116 3.55 6.47 15.76
CA GLN A 116 4.31 5.64 14.82
C GLN A 116 4.72 4.29 15.43
N GLU A 117 4.88 4.22 16.76
CA GLU A 117 5.14 2.99 17.49
C GLU A 117 4.01 1.94 17.36
N CYS A 118 2.82 2.33 16.89
CA CYS A 118 1.74 1.41 16.57
C CYS A 118 1.92 0.67 15.24
N LEU A 119 2.82 1.12 14.36
CA LEU A 119 3.12 0.41 13.11
C LEU A 119 3.68 -0.97 13.40
N PHE A 120 3.23 -1.99 12.67
CA PHE A 120 3.77 -3.34 12.81
C PHE A 120 5.27 -3.39 12.53
N SER A 121 5.78 -2.54 11.63
CA SER A 121 7.23 -2.41 11.39
C SER A 121 8.00 -1.92 12.61
N GLU A 122 7.44 -0.97 13.37
CA GLU A 122 8.05 -0.43 14.59
C GLU A 122 7.91 -1.40 15.76
N LEU A 123 6.73 -2.04 15.91
CA LEU A 123 6.54 -3.12 16.88
C LEU A 123 7.53 -4.26 16.62
N PHE A 124 7.75 -4.64 15.36
CA PHE A 124 8.72 -5.65 14.98
C PHE A 124 10.15 -5.21 15.35
N GLY A 125 10.55 -4.01 14.94
CA GLY A 125 11.89 -3.47 15.19
C GLY A 125 12.23 -3.38 16.67
N ASN A 126 11.24 -3.11 17.51
CA ASN A 126 11.38 -3.05 18.97
C ASN A 126 11.21 -4.40 19.69
N GLY A 127 10.97 -5.50 18.95
CA GLY A 127 10.75 -6.83 19.53
C GLY A 127 9.42 -6.98 20.27
N ASN A 128 8.47 -6.07 20.03
CA ASN A 128 7.17 -6.02 20.68
C ASN A 128 6.06 -6.72 19.88
N LEU A 129 6.28 -7.00 18.59
CA LEU A 129 5.32 -7.71 17.76
C LEU A 129 5.19 -9.17 18.18
N GLN A 130 4.00 -9.55 18.64
CA GLN A 130 3.72 -10.86 19.22
C GLN A 130 3.02 -11.80 18.24
N GLU A 131 3.19 -13.11 18.42
CA GLU A 131 2.58 -14.16 17.59
C GLU A 131 1.05 -14.04 17.51
N ASN A 132 0.38 -13.77 18.62
CA ASN A 132 -1.09 -13.60 18.66
C ASN A 132 -1.58 -12.40 17.82
N GLN A 133 -0.75 -11.37 17.63
CA GLN A 133 -1.09 -10.25 16.74
C GLN A 133 -0.99 -10.66 15.27
N LEU A 134 -0.11 -11.59 14.92
CA LEU A 134 -0.01 -12.13 13.55
C LEU A 134 -1.13 -13.13 13.26
N GLU A 135 -1.52 -13.95 14.24
CA GLU A 135 -2.71 -14.79 14.10
C GLU A 135 -3.96 -13.93 13.87
N GLU A 136 -4.10 -12.84 14.64
CA GLU A 136 -5.21 -11.90 14.46
C GLU A 136 -5.13 -11.17 13.13
N LEU A 137 -3.93 -10.78 12.69
CA LEU A 137 -3.74 -10.21 11.36
C LEU A 137 -4.22 -11.19 10.28
N GLY A 138 -3.94 -12.50 10.40
CA GLY A 138 -4.40 -13.52 9.46
C GLY A 138 -5.93 -13.53 9.33
N ARG A 139 -6.64 -13.47 10.46
CA ARG A 139 -8.11 -13.38 10.49
C ARG A 139 -8.64 -12.07 9.92
N VAL A 140 -8.01 -10.94 10.24
CA VAL A 140 -8.38 -9.61 9.70
C VAL A 140 -8.21 -9.55 8.19
N VAL A 141 -7.11 -10.09 7.66
CA VAL A 141 -6.84 -10.13 6.21
C VAL A 141 -7.80 -11.08 5.50
N ALA A 142 -8.12 -12.24 6.09
CA ALA A 142 -9.14 -13.15 5.57
C ALA A 142 -10.51 -12.46 5.46
N GLN A 143 -10.93 -11.71 6.48
CA GLN A 143 -12.18 -10.93 6.45
C GLN A 143 -12.14 -9.79 5.43
N TYR A 144 -10.99 -9.11 5.30
CA TYR A 144 -10.78 -8.07 4.31
C TYR A 144 -10.95 -8.61 2.88
N HIS A 145 -10.33 -9.76 2.57
CA HIS A 145 -10.47 -10.42 1.27
C HIS A 145 -11.89 -10.96 1.02
N ALA A 146 -12.56 -11.52 2.04
CA ALA A 146 -13.93 -11.99 1.90
C ALA A 146 -14.94 -10.88 1.55
N GLN A 147 -14.60 -9.61 1.85
CA GLN A 147 -15.41 -8.43 1.56
C GLN A 147 -14.90 -7.63 0.34
N ALA A 148 -13.79 -8.05 -0.28
CA ALA A 148 -13.19 -7.34 -1.40
C ALA A 148 -14.07 -7.45 -2.65
N GLU A 149 -14.11 -6.38 -3.46
CA GLU A 149 -14.87 -6.39 -4.69
C GLU A 149 -14.26 -7.35 -5.71
N THR A 150 -15.10 -8.12 -6.39
CA THR A 150 -14.72 -8.94 -7.53
C THR A 150 -15.84 -8.92 -8.57
N ASN A 151 -15.46 -8.89 -9.85
CA ASN A 151 -16.36 -8.88 -10.99
C ASN A 151 -15.61 -9.43 -12.23
N ASP A 152 -16.26 -9.56 -13.39
CA ASP A 152 -15.62 -10.11 -14.59
C ASP A 152 -14.38 -9.31 -15.02
N TYR A 153 -14.40 -7.98 -14.81
CA TYR A 153 -13.27 -7.13 -15.12
C TYR A 153 -12.09 -7.41 -14.20
N ILE A 154 -12.30 -7.44 -12.88
CA ILE A 154 -11.25 -7.75 -11.89
C ILE A 154 -10.72 -9.18 -12.09
N ARG A 155 -11.60 -10.16 -12.30
CA ARG A 155 -11.21 -11.55 -12.56
C ARG A 155 -10.31 -11.72 -13.77
N SER A 156 -10.46 -10.86 -14.79
CA SER A 156 -9.61 -10.90 -15.99
C SER A 156 -8.13 -10.65 -15.70
N PHE A 157 -7.78 -10.04 -14.56
CA PHE A 157 -6.39 -9.83 -14.13
C PHE A 157 -5.72 -11.11 -13.60
N GLY A 158 -6.49 -12.15 -13.25
CA GLY A 158 -5.95 -13.46 -12.90
C GLY A 158 -5.56 -14.31 -14.11
N GLU A 159 -5.93 -13.89 -15.32
CA GLU A 159 -5.55 -14.59 -16.54
C GLU A 159 -4.03 -14.68 -16.64
N VAL A 160 -3.53 -15.85 -17.07
CA VAL A 160 -2.08 -16.12 -17.14
C VAL A 160 -1.33 -15.04 -17.91
N SER A 161 -1.92 -14.48 -18.97
CA SER A 161 -1.30 -13.40 -19.76
C SER A 161 -1.15 -12.09 -18.98
N GLN A 162 -2.07 -11.75 -18.09
CA GLN A 162 -2.02 -10.56 -17.24
C GLN A 162 -0.99 -10.73 -16.12
N VAL A 163 -1.05 -11.85 -15.40
CA VAL A 163 -0.07 -12.15 -14.32
C VAL A 163 1.35 -12.22 -14.89
N ARG A 164 1.53 -12.88 -16.04
CA ARG A 164 2.82 -12.98 -16.70
C ARG A 164 3.38 -11.64 -17.14
N LEU A 165 2.54 -10.69 -17.58
CA LEU A 165 3.00 -9.36 -17.97
C LEU A 165 3.76 -8.66 -16.82
N ALA A 166 3.17 -8.63 -15.63
CA ALA A 166 3.80 -8.00 -14.46
C ALA A 166 5.11 -8.71 -14.05
N ILE A 167 5.16 -10.04 -14.13
CA ILE A 167 6.36 -10.81 -13.80
C ILE A 167 7.46 -10.61 -14.85
N ASP A 168 7.13 -10.61 -16.14
CA ASP A 168 8.08 -10.39 -17.22
C ASP A 168 8.68 -8.97 -17.16
N GLU A 169 7.87 -7.95 -16.82
CA GLU A 169 8.35 -6.59 -16.54
C GLU A 169 9.34 -6.55 -15.37
N ASN A 170 9.08 -7.32 -14.30
CA ASN A 170 10.01 -7.45 -13.17
C ASN A 170 11.35 -8.07 -13.62
N TYR A 171 11.32 -9.14 -14.43
CA TYR A 171 12.56 -9.73 -14.97
C TYR A 171 13.32 -8.74 -15.85
N GLN A 172 12.63 -8.04 -16.77
CA GLN A 172 13.25 -7.04 -17.63
C GLN A 172 13.94 -5.94 -16.81
N GLN A 173 13.30 -5.45 -15.76
CA GLN A 173 13.88 -4.43 -14.88
C GLN A 173 15.02 -5.00 -14.02
N ALA A 174 14.97 -6.30 -13.69
CA ALA A 174 15.94 -6.97 -12.85
C ALA A 174 17.27 -7.31 -13.58
N GLU A 175 17.27 -7.37 -14.91
CA GLU A 175 18.46 -7.68 -15.74
C GLU A 175 19.67 -6.80 -15.39
N LYS A 176 19.45 -5.50 -15.15
CA LYS A 176 20.53 -4.55 -14.79
C LYS A 176 21.20 -4.83 -13.44
N TYR A 177 20.63 -5.71 -12.62
CA TYR A 177 21.18 -6.11 -11.33
C TYR A 177 21.93 -7.45 -11.38
N ILE A 178 22.05 -8.08 -12.55
CA ILE A 178 22.89 -9.26 -12.73
C ILE A 178 24.36 -8.91 -12.48
N GLY A 179 25.04 -9.72 -11.68
CA GLY A 179 26.41 -9.47 -11.20
C GLY A 179 26.46 -8.61 -9.93
N GLY A 180 25.31 -8.15 -9.42
CA GLY A 180 25.17 -7.50 -8.12
C GLY A 180 24.47 -8.42 -7.11
N PRO A 181 23.21 -8.15 -6.71
CA PRO A 181 22.47 -8.97 -5.76
C PRO A 181 22.11 -10.39 -6.28
N GLN A 182 22.25 -10.63 -7.59
CA GLN A 182 21.98 -11.94 -8.20
C GLN A 182 23.01 -12.27 -9.28
N THR A 183 23.31 -13.54 -9.44
CA THR A 183 24.13 -14.06 -10.54
C THR A 183 23.28 -14.31 -11.79
N GLN A 184 23.93 -14.44 -12.95
CA GLN A 184 23.26 -14.83 -14.20
C GLN A 184 22.50 -16.15 -14.03
N THR A 185 23.13 -17.14 -13.38
CA THR A 185 22.53 -18.45 -13.11
C THR A 185 21.27 -18.35 -12.26
N GLN A 186 21.29 -17.59 -11.16
CA GLN A 186 20.10 -17.39 -10.32
C GLN A 186 18.96 -16.69 -11.07
N PHE A 187 19.28 -15.70 -11.90
CA PHE A 187 18.28 -15.02 -12.73
C PHE A 187 17.63 -16.00 -13.72
N GLU A 188 18.43 -16.80 -14.42
CA GLU A 188 17.94 -17.80 -15.38
C GLU A 188 17.12 -18.90 -14.70
N GLU A 189 17.58 -19.41 -13.55
CA GLU A 189 16.89 -20.45 -12.78
C GLU A 189 15.53 -19.97 -12.27
N THR A 190 15.47 -18.77 -11.70
CA THR A 190 14.19 -18.20 -11.23
C THR A 190 13.25 -17.90 -12.40
N LYS A 191 13.76 -17.35 -13.50
CA LYS A 191 12.94 -17.10 -14.70
C LYS A 191 12.39 -18.41 -15.28
N GLN A 192 13.24 -19.44 -15.41
CA GLN A 192 12.82 -20.73 -15.91
C GLN A 192 11.80 -21.40 -15.00
N TYR A 193 11.96 -21.29 -13.68
CA TYR A 193 10.97 -21.77 -12.71
C TYR A 193 9.61 -21.10 -12.94
N THR A 194 9.58 -19.77 -13.03
CA THR A 194 8.35 -19.02 -13.29
C THR A 194 7.72 -19.40 -14.63
N ASP A 195 8.53 -19.50 -15.69
CA ASP A 195 8.05 -19.88 -17.03
C ASP A 195 7.40 -21.27 -17.03
N ASN A 196 8.01 -22.24 -16.33
CA ASN A 196 7.48 -23.59 -16.16
C ASN A 196 6.21 -23.59 -15.31
N PHE A 197 6.17 -22.81 -14.22
CA PHE A 197 5.04 -22.77 -13.30
C PHE A 197 3.73 -22.42 -14.03
N PHE A 198 3.75 -21.40 -14.88
CA PHE A 198 2.59 -21.03 -15.70
C PHE A 198 2.13 -22.13 -16.68
N VAL A 199 3.05 -22.93 -17.21
CA VAL A 199 2.73 -24.01 -18.14
C VAL A 199 2.16 -25.22 -17.39
N GLU A 200 2.82 -25.60 -16.30
CA GLU A 200 2.50 -26.79 -15.51
C GLU A 200 1.25 -26.62 -14.65
N HIS A 201 0.96 -25.39 -14.20
CA HIS A 201 -0.14 -25.08 -13.29
C HIS A 201 -1.26 -24.25 -13.92
N SER A 202 -1.47 -24.33 -15.25
CA SER A 202 -2.53 -23.56 -15.92
C SER A 202 -3.94 -23.77 -15.34
N GLU A 203 -4.25 -24.96 -14.82
CA GLU A 203 -5.52 -25.23 -14.15
C GLU A 203 -5.64 -24.54 -12.79
N LEU A 204 -4.53 -24.32 -12.08
CA LEU A 204 -4.54 -23.54 -10.83
C LEU A 204 -5.06 -22.13 -11.10
N PHE A 205 -4.50 -21.42 -12.09
CA PHE A 205 -4.95 -20.07 -12.43
C PHE A 205 -6.44 -20.01 -12.78
N LYS A 206 -6.94 -20.99 -13.55
CA LYS A 206 -8.38 -21.08 -13.85
C LYS A 206 -9.20 -21.29 -12.59
N ASN A 207 -8.82 -22.22 -11.72
CA ASN A 207 -9.49 -22.47 -10.45
C ASN A 207 -9.52 -21.19 -9.58
N ARG A 208 -8.40 -20.44 -9.50
CA ARG A 208 -8.33 -19.18 -8.76
C ARG A 208 -9.37 -18.17 -9.26
N ILE A 209 -9.46 -18.00 -10.59
CA ILE A 209 -10.42 -17.11 -11.25
C ILE A 209 -11.87 -17.58 -10.99
N GLU A 210 -12.16 -18.86 -11.23
CA GLU A 210 -13.52 -19.43 -11.11
C GLU A 210 -14.06 -19.39 -9.68
N ASN A 211 -13.17 -19.48 -8.69
CA ASN A 211 -13.52 -19.44 -7.27
C ASN A 211 -13.44 -18.01 -6.67
N ASN A 212 -13.33 -16.97 -7.49
CA ASN A 212 -13.30 -15.56 -7.08
C ASN A 212 -12.14 -15.18 -6.15
N TYR A 213 -10.99 -15.85 -6.26
CA TYR A 213 -9.78 -15.46 -5.52
C TYR A 213 -9.07 -14.23 -6.10
N ILE A 214 -9.50 -13.77 -7.28
CA ILE A 214 -9.04 -12.51 -7.88
C ILE A 214 -10.01 -11.40 -7.45
N CYS A 215 -9.54 -10.46 -6.63
CA CYS A 215 -10.36 -9.37 -6.09
C CYS A 215 -9.57 -8.05 -6.02
N GLU A 216 -10.25 -6.96 -5.65
CA GLU A 216 -9.60 -5.67 -5.34
C GLU A 216 -8.89 -5.73 -3.97
N CYS A 217 -7.75 -6.40 -3.93
CA CYS A 217 -6.83 -6.58 -2.80
C CYS A 217 -6.24 -5.25 -2.28
N HIS A 218 -5.35 -5.32 -1.29
CA HIS A 218 -4.56 -4.20 -0.80
C HIS A 218 -3.42 -3.82 -1.78
N GLY A 219 -2.74 -4.83 -2.33
CA GLY A 219 -1.67 -4.69 -3.33
C GLY A 219 -0.29 -4.29 -2.79
N ASP A 220 -0.18 -4.00 -1.49
CA ASP A 220 1.09 -3.61 -0.83
C ASP A 220 1.06 -3.92 0.68
N LEU A 221 0.60 -5.12 1.03
CA LEU A 221 0.34 -5.49 2.42
C LEU A 221 1.63 -5.93 3.14
N HIS A 222 2.47 -4.95 3.51
CA HIS A 222 3.70 -5.15 4.29
C HIS A 222 3.64 -4.46 5.65
N LEU A 223 4.57 -4.74 6.58
CA LEU A 223 4.47 -4.29 7.98
C LEU A 223 4.43 -2.77 8.19
N ARG A 224 4.87 -1.95 7.22
CA ARG A 224 4.73 -0.48 7.29
C ARG A 224 3.33 0.02 6.94
N ASN A 225 2.48 -0.82 6.36
CA ASN A 225 1.11 -0.53 5.93
C ASN A 225 0.08 -1.23 6.86
N ILE A 226 0.53 -1.66 8.03
CA ILE A 226 -0.27 -2.33 9.05
C ILE A 226 -0.01 -1.64 10.39
N ALA A 227 -1.07 -1.24 11.09
CA ALA A 227 -0.96 -0.60 12.40
C ALA A 227 -1.83 -1.31 13.44
N PHE A 228 -1.35 -1.40 14.68
CA PHE A 228 -2.14 -1.80 15.85
C PHE A 228 -2.49 -0.57 16.68
N TRP A 229 -3.69 -0.03 16.49
CA TRP A 229 -4.12 1.21 17.15
C TRP A 229 -5.56 1.08 17.67
N HIS A 230 -5.82 1.61 18.86
CA HIS A 230 -7.09 1.42 19.59
C HIS A 230 -7.53 -0.04 19.67
N GLU A 231 -6.58 -0.94 19.97
CA GLU A 231 -6.81 -2.40 20.06
C GLU A 231 -7.33 -3.03 18.77
N LYS A 232 -7.12 -2.38 17.62
CA LYS A 232 -7.51 -2.87 16.29
C LYS A 232 -6.31 -2.92 15.35
N ILE A 233 -6.29 -3.93 14.51
CA ILE A 233 -5.39 -3.98 13.36
C ILE A 233 -6.04 -3.19 12.22
N MET A 234 -5.30 -2.24 11.67
CA MET A 234 -5.72 -1.42 10.53
C MET A 234 -4.81 -1.69 9.35
N LEU A 235 -5.40 -2.01 8.20
CA LEU A 235 -4.69 -2.19 6.92
C LEU A 235 -4.86 -0.88 6.14
N PHE A 236 -3.79 -0.10 6.01
CA PHE A 236 -3.83 1.25 5.48
C PHE A 236 -2.78 1.44 4.38
N ASP A 237 -2.96 2.47 3.56
CA ASP A 237 -2.12 2.75 2.39
C ASP A 237 -2.19 1.66 1.30
N CYS A 238 -3.40 1.15 1.04
CA CYS A 238 -3.72 0.31 -0.12
C CYS A 238 -3.40 1.05 -1.44
N ILE A 239 -2.87 0.35 -2.45
CA ILE A 239 -2.48 0.95 -3.74
C ILE A 239 -3.70 1.52 -4.46
N GLU A 240 -3.80 2.83 -4.54
CA GLU A 240 -4.92 3.53 -5.19
C GLU A 240 -4.71 3.73 -6.69
N PHE A 241 -3.48 3.64 -7.17
CA PHE A 241 -3.11 4.24 -8.44
C PHE A 241 -2.85 3.28 -9.61
N ASN A 242 -2.75 1.98 -9.33
CA ASN A 242 -2.48 0.97 -10.34
C ASN A 242 -3.34 -0.26 -10.09
N GLU A 243 -4.35 -0.44 -10.93
CA GLU A 243 -5.28 -1.57 -10.86
C GLU A 243 -4.57 -2.92 -10.95
N PRO A 244 -3.67 -3.20 -11.91
CA PRO A 244 -2.88 -4.43 -11.93
C PRO A 244 -2.15 -4.78 -10.62
N PHE A 245 -1.82 -3.79 -9.79
CA PHE A 245 -1.15 -4.05 -8.51
C PHE A 245 -2.11 -4.44 -7.38
N ARG A 246 -3.42 -4.16 -7.51
CA ARG A 246 -4.44 -4.49 -6.50
C ARG A 246 -5.52 -5.44 -7.00
N PHE A 247 -5.76 -5.56 -8.29
CA PHE A 247 -6.62 -6.58 -8.90
C PHE A 247 -5.81 -7.85 -9.07
N ALA A 248 -5.62 -8.51 -7.95
CA ALA A 248 -4.70 -9.61 -7.83
C ALA A 248 -5.36 -10.77 -7.10
N ASP A 249 -4.68 -11.89 -7.18
CA ASP A 249 -4.98 -13.03 -6.33
C ASP A 249 -4.80 -12.68 -4.84
N VAL A 250 -5.70 -13.12 -3.95
CA VAL A 250 -5.58 -12.85 -2.51
C VAL A 250 -4.27 -13.33 -1.89
N MET A 251 -3.63 -14.35 -2.45
CA MET A 251 -2.33 -14.84 -1.99
C MET A 251 -1.19 -13.85 -2.28
N TYR A 252 -1.41 -12.86 -3.16
CA TYR A 252 -0.47 -11.77 -3.38
C TYR A 252 -0.27 -10.94 -2.10
N ASP A 253 -1.34 -10.49 -1.47
CA ASP A 253 -1.27 -9.74 -0.21
C ASP A 253 -0.66 -10.57 0.93
N VAL A 254 -1.04 -11.85 1.02
CA VAL A 254 -0.50 -12.80 2.00
C VAL A 254 1.01 -12.97 1.81
N ALA A 255 1.46 -13.15 0.56
CA ALA A 255 2.88 -13.30 0.24
C ALA A 255 3.68 -12.05 0.62
N PHE A 256 3.17 -10.84 0.41
CA PHE A 256 3.85 -9.61 0.83
C PHE A 256 4.12 -9.57 2.32
N THR A 257 3.13 -9.91 3.15
CA THR A 257 3.31 -9.95 4.61
C THR A 257 4.30 -11.05 5.02
N VAL A 258 4.16 -12.26 4.48
CA VAL A 258 5.06 -13.39 4.80
C VAL A 258 6.49 -13.08 4.40
N MET A 259 6.72 -12.61 3.17
CA MET A 259 8.05 -12.24 2.68
C MET A 259 8.68 -11.12 3.51
N ASP A 260 7.91 -10.10 3.91
CA ASP A 260 8.41 -8.97 4.71
C ASP A 260 8.89 -9.45 6.10
N ILE A 261 8.13 -10.36 6.74
CA ILE A 261 8.48 -10.94 8.04
C ILE A 261 9.66 -11.92 7.91
N GLU A 262 9.65 -12.81 6.92
CA GLU A 262 10.72 -13.78 6.70
C GLU A 262 12.05 -13.12 6.36
N ALA A 263 12.04 -12.05 5.54
CA ALA A 263 13.23 -11.26 5.22
C ALA A 263 13.88 -10.63 6.46
N ARG A 264 13.13 -10.46 7.55
CA ARG A 264 13.61 -9.98 8.87
C ARG A 264 13.96 -11.12 9.84
N GLY A 265 13.95 -12.37 9.38
CA GLY A 265 14.41 -13.53 10.14
C GLY A 265 13.41 -14.11 11.13
N ARG A 266 12.11 -13.79 11.01
CA ARG A 266 11.05 -14.28 11.92
C ARG A 266 10.03 -15.15 11.21
N LYS A 267 10.50 -16.23 10.58
CA LYS A 267 9.65 -17.21 9.90
C LYS A 267 8.54 -17.78 10.78
N ASP A 268 8.79 -17.91 12.08
CA ASP A 268 7.78 -18.29 13.08
C ASP A 268 6.56 -17.35 13.07
N LEU A 269 6.77 -16.03 13.03
CA LEU A 269 5.68 -15.05 12.95
C LEU A 269 4.99 -15.07 11.59
N GLY A 270 5.75 -15.26 10.50
CA GLY A 270 5.19 -15.40 9.15
C GLY A 270 4.26 -16.61 9.06
N ASN A 271 4.67 -17.74 9.65
CA ASN A 271 3.86 -18.95 9.74
C ASN A 271 2.60 -18.75 10.60
N ALA A 272 2.69 -18.03 11.73
CA ALA A 272 1.52 -17.76 12.57
C ALA A 272 0.45 -16.97 11.82
N PHE A 273 0.85 -15.96 11.06
CA PHE A 273 -0.03 -15.21 10.16
C PHE A 273 -0.62 -16.13 9.07
N LEU A 274 0.23 -16.86 8.35
CA LEU A 274 -0.17 -17.70 7.23
C LEU A 274 -1.14 -18.81 7.66
N ASN A 275 -0.84 -19.49 8.77
CA ASN A 275 -1.68 -20.56 9.31
C ASN A 275 -3.07 -20.01 9.68
N ALA A 276 -3.13 -18.89 10.40
CA ALA A 276 -4.42 -18.29 10.77
C ALA A 276 -5.24 -17.86 9.56
N TYR A 277 -4.60 -17.29 8.53
CA TYR A 277 -5.28 -16.92 7.29
C TYR A 277 -5.86 -18.14 6.56
N VAL A 278 -5.08 -19.21 6.42
CA VAL A 278 -5.52 -20.41 5.69
C VAL A 278 -6.53 -21.24 6.51
N GLU A 279 -6.42 -21.26 7.84
CA GLU A 279 -7.43 -21.86 8.72
C GLU A 279 -8.78 -21.15 8.62
N GLU A 280 -8.79 -19.81 8.50
CA GLU A 280 -10.01 -19.01 8.38
C GLU A 280 -10.65 -19.13 6.98
N THR A 281 -9.85 -19.15 5.92
CA THR A 281 -10.33 -19.17 4.53
C THR A 281 -10.54 -20.56 3.96
N GLY A 282 -9.80 -21.56 4.45
CA GLY A 282 -9.72 -22.89 3.84
C GLY A 282 -8.97 -22.92 2.51
N ASP A 283 -8.27 -21.85 2.13
CA ASP A 283 -7.56 -21.71 0.85
C ASP A 283 -6.21 -22.45 0.87
N TRP A 284 -6.26 -23.78 1.02
CA TRP A 284 -5.06 -24.63 1.00
C TRP A 284 -4.44 -24.76 -0.40
N GLU A 285 -5.23 -24.54 -1.47
CA GLU A 285 -4.75 -24.62 -2.86
C GLU A 285 -3.85 -23.41 -3.22
N GLY A 286 -4.02 -22.27 -2.53
CA GLY A 286 -3.18 -21.10 -2.73
C GLY A 286 -1.75 -21.18 -2.15
N LEU A 287 -1.42 -22.23 -1.37
CA LEU A 287 -0.08 -22.47 -0.81
C LEU A 287 0.80 -23.32 -1.74
#